data_AF-A0A9E3Y3J8-F1
#
_entry.id   AF-A0A9E3Y3J8-F1
#
_cell.length_a   1.000
_cell.length_b   1.000
_cell.length_c   1.000
_cell.angle_alpha   90.00
_cell.angle_beta   90.00
_cell.angle_gamma   90.00
#
_symmetry.space_group_name_H-M   'P 1'
#
loop_
_entity.id
_entity.type
_entity.pdbx_description
1 polymer ?
#
loop_
_entity_poly.entity_id
_entity_poly.type
_entity_poly.pdbx_seq_one_letter_code
_entity_poly.pdbx_strand_id
1 'polypeptide(L)'
;MISSRALASMRLAATLVHFLPALRARVRVDSTVLVEVCPSGRGEVMGPESPVIVMSPCGFHRAVAQAHQEVVRGGQLTFLHLPAGVDPVVDVGTPSCGLALPGGIYRMPVDGQRWRWAFATTLDAKIAFELGHSTVDEALVMTGVTTMGLRPDPETGVSVLFAETNAAPDTPEEAELIELLRSLMATWTAHELMTWLHSDNLGHEVS
;
A
#
# COMPACT_ATOMS: atom_id res chain seq x y z
N MET A 1 0.24 15.37 16.56
CA MET A 1 -0.62 14.27 16.09
C MET A 1 -0.42 14.14 14.60
N ILE A 2 -0.33 12.92 14.09
CA ILE A 2 -0.36 12.65 12.64
C ILE A 2 -1.81 12.60 12.15
N SER A 3 -2.05 12.99 10.91
CA SER A 3 -3.39 12.95 10.33
C SER A 3 -3.85 11.52 10.01
N SER A 4 -5.17 11.34 9.85
CA SER A 4 -5.77 10.10 9.35
C SER A 4 -5.23 9.72 7.97
N ARG A 5 -4.88 10.71 7.13
CA ARG A 5 -4.29 10.51 5.80
C ARG A 5 -2.86 9.96 5.90
N ALA A 6 -2.04 10.50 6.80
CA ALA A 6 -0.69 9.99 7.02
C ALA A 6 -0.74 8.55 7.55
N LEU A 7 -1.65 8.26 8.49
CA LEU A 7 -1.86 6.91 8.99
C LEU A 7 -2.36 5.96 7.89
N ALA A 8 -3.31 6.37 7.05
CA ALA A 8 -3.79 5.58 5.91
C ALA A 8 -2.64 5.24 4.94
N SER A 9 -1.79 6.23 4.62
CA SER A 9 -0.63 6.03 3.75
C SER A 9 0.37 5.03 4.36
N MET A 10 0.63 5.12 5.66
CA MET A 10 1.45 4.13 6.39
C MET A 10 0.83 2.74 6.38
N ARG A 11 -0.49 2.62 6.59
CA ARG A 11 -1.21 1.34 6.55
C ARG A 11 -1.07 0.67 5.18
N LEU A 12 -1.31 1.41 4.10
CA LEU A 12 -1.14 0.92 2.73
C LEU A 12 0.29 0.43 2.47
N ALA A 13 1.29 1.26 2.81
CA ALA A 13 2.69 0.90 2.62
C ALA A 13 3.09 -0.32 3.45
N ALA A 14 2.69 -0.37 4.72
CA ALA A 14 2.95 -1.47 5.64
C ALA A 14 2.42 -2.81 5.12
N THR A 15 1.16 -2.82 4.67
CA THR A 15 0.54 -4.01 4.09
C THR A 15 1.21 -4.41 2.78
N LEU A 16 1.55 -3.46 1.91
CA LEU A 16 2.22 -3.75 0.64
C LEU A 16 3.63 -4.32 0.83
N VAL A 17 4.47 -3.73 1.68
CA VAL A 17 5.82 -4.25 1.92
C VAL A 17 5.81 -5.60 2.64
N HIS A 18 4.78 -5.86 3.45
CA HIS A 18 4.57 -7.16 4.06
C HIS A 18 4.10 -8.21 3.05
N PHE A 19 3.19 -7.84 2.15
CA PHE A 19 2.63 -8.72 1.13
C PHE A 19 3.59 -9.01 -0.04
N LEU A 20 4.42 -8.03 -0.41
CA LEU A 20 5.45 -8.11 -1.45
C LEU A 20 6.84 -7.97 -0.80
N PRO A 21 7.47 -9.08 -0.35
CA PRO A 21 8.67 -9.03 0.49
C PRO A 21 9.90 -8.41 -0.15
N ALA A 22 9.89 -8.08 -1.44
CA ALA A 22 10.98 -7.38 -2.11
C ALA A 22 10.82 -5.85 -2.12
N LEU A 23 9.64 -5.34 -1.78
CA LEU A 23 9.40 -3.91 -1.64
C LEU A 23 10.15 -3.36 -0.42
N ARG A 24 10.52 -2.08 -0.55
CA ARG A 24 11.11 -1.29 0.53
C ARG A 24 10.19 -0.12 0.83
N ALA A 25 10.23 0.38 2.06
CA ALA A 25 9.57 1.63 2.40
C ALA A 25 10.51 2.55 3.15
N ARG A 26 10.32 3.86 2.97
CA ARG A 26 10.99 4.90 3.75
C ARG A 26 9.93 5.81 4.31
N VAL A 27 10.00 6.06 5.62
CA VAL A 27 9.18 7.07 6.28
C VAL A 27 10.06 8.28 6.52
N ARG A 28 9.68 9.44 5.99
CA ARG A 28 10.49 10.66 6.04
C ARG A 28 9.66 11.89 6.40
N VAL A 29 10.34 12.91 6.86
CA VAL A 29 9.83 14.29 6.93
C VAL A 29 10.79 15.15 6.12
N ASP A 30 10.23 15.88 5.16
CA ASP A 30 11.01 16.59 4.16
C ASP A 30 12.05 15.66 3.49
N SER A 31 13.34 15.97 3.60
CA SER A 31 14.45 15.16 3.11
C SER A 31 15.01 14.16 4.15
N THR A 32 14.52 14.18 5.39
CA THR A 32 15.07 13.39 6.49
C THR A 32 14.34 12.06 6.61
N VAL A 33 15.05 10.96 6.38
CA VAL A 33 14.52 9.60 6.61
C VAL A 33 14.52 9.31 8.11
N LEU A 34 13.39 8.84 8.63
CA LEU A 34 13.20 8.48 10.03
C LEU A 34 13.15 6.96 10.21
N VAL A 35 12.51 6.27 9.26
CA VAL A 35 12.40 4.81 9.25
C VAL A 35 12.75 4.30 7.87
N GLU A 36 13.57 3.25 7.82
CA GLU A 36 13.83 2.48 6.60
C GLU A 36 13.40 1.03 6.79
N VAL A 37 12.60 0.54 5.85
CA VAL A 37 12.03 -0.82 5.88
C VAL A 37 12.67 -1.64 4.79
N CYS A 38 13.43 -2.67 5.19
CA CYS A 38 14.21 -3.49 4.26
C CYS A 38 14.07 -5.00 4.54
N PRO A 39 13.98 -5.86 3.51
CA PRO A 39 13.76 -7.31 3.66
C PRO A 39 14.92 -8.11 4.27
N SER A 40 16.07 -7.47 4.53
CA SER A 40 17.28 -8.14 5.01
C SER A 40 17.93 -7.28 6.07
N GLY A 41 18.19 -7.84 7.26
CA GLY A 41 18.86 -7.17 8.39
C GLY A 41 20.33 -6.76 8.15
N ARG A 42 20.76 -6.61 6.90
CA ARG A 42 21.96 -5.83 6.57
C ARG A 42 21.53 -4.39 6.45
N GLY A 43 21.36 -3.74 7.61
CA GLY A 43 21.63 -2.32 7.65
C GLY A 43 23.04 -2.17 7.10
N GLU A 44 23.17 -1.48 5.96
CA GLU A 44 24.36 -0.65 5.82
C GLU A 44 24.36 0.18 7.09
N VAL A 45 25.33 -0.09 7.96
CA VAL A 45 25.52 0.67 9.19
C VAL A 45 25.84 2.07 8.72
N MET A 46 24.78 2.89 8.54
CA MET A 46 24.93 4.32 8.42
C MET A 46 25.69 4.73 9.68
N GLY A 47 26.72 5.55 9.49
CA GLY A 47 27.67 5.91 10.52
C GLY A 47 26.98 6.41 11.80
N PRO A 48 27.73 6.47 12.92
CA PRO A 48 27.23 6.68 14.28
C PRO A 48 26.38 7.95 14.54
N GLU A 49 26.09 8.76 13.51
CA GLU A 49 25.40 10.03 13.60
C GLU A 49 24.02 10.06 12.90
N SER A 50 23.55 8.96 12.30
CA SER A 50 22.22 8.93 11.65
C SER A 50 21.18 8.13 12.48
N PRO A 51 20.14 8.76 13.05
CA PRO A 51 19.16 8.13 13.95
C PRO A 51 18.08 7.31 13.21
N VAL A 52 18.34 6.82 12.01
CA VAL A 52 17.36 6.10 11.18
C VAL A 52 17.01 4.75 11.82
N ILE A 53 15.72 4.53 12.08
CA ILE A 53 15.23 3.24 12.58
C ILE A 53 15.13 2.27 11.40
N VAL A 54 15.89 1.19 11.43
CA VAL A 54 15.79 0.12 10.42
C VAL A 54 14.82 -0.96 10.91
N MET A 55 13.82 -1.28 10.09
CA MET A 55 12.80 -2.28 10.40
C MET A 55 12.72 -3.36 9.31
N SER A 56 12.34 -4.57 9.71
CA SER A 56 11.87 -5.58 8.75
C SER A 56 10.44 -5.25 8.29
N PRO A 57 10.00 -5.75 7.12
CA PRO A 57 8.61 -5.56 6.67
C PRO A 57 7.57 -6.03 7.71
N CYS A 58 7.80 -7.18 8.36
CA CYS A 58 6.93 -7.68 9.43
C CYS A 58 6.95 -6.78 10.68
N GLY A 59 8.12 -6.21 11.02
CA GLY A 59 8.24 -5.27 12.13
C GLY A 59 7.46 -3.97 11.87
N PHE A 60 7.61 -3.43 10.66
CA PHE A 60 6.90 -2.22 10.25
C PHE A 60 5.38 -2.44 10.17
N HIS A 61 4.95 -3.55 9.58
CA HIS A 61 3.54 -3.94 9.50
C HIS A 61 2.88 -4.00 10.88
N ARG A 62 3.47 -4.74 11.80
CA ARG A 62 2.96 -4.86 13.17
C ARG A 62 2.92 -3.53 13.91
N ALA A 63 3.94 -2.68 13.75
CA ALA A 63 3.98 -1.36 14.39
C ALA A 63 2.85 -0.45 13.88
N VAL A 64 2.61 -0.45 12.56
CA VAL A 64 1.52 0.32 11.95
C VAL A 64 0.15 -0.24 12.31
N ALA A 65 0.00 -1.57 12.34
CA ALA A 65 -1.23 -2.22 12.79
C ALA A 65 -1.57 -1.85 14.24
N GLN A 66 -0.59 -1.89 15.15
CA GLN A 66 -0.80 -1.47 16.53
C GLN A 66 -1.25 0.00 16.61
N ALA A 67 -0.56 0.89 15.90
CA ALA A 67 -0.91 2.30 15.85
C ALA A 67 -2.35 2.52 15.32
N HIS A 68 -2.74 1.78 14.27
CA HIS A 68 -4.10 1.83 13.75
C HIS A 68 -5.14 1.39 14.79
N GLN A 69 -4.89 0.28 15.49
CA GLN A 69 -5.79 -0.19 16.55
C GLN A 69 -5.91 0.81 17.71
N GLU A 70 -4.84 1.52 18.06
CA GLU A 70 -4.89 2.57 19.08
C GLU A 70 -5.81 3.72 18.66
N VAL A 71 -5.74 4.15 17.39
CA VAL A 71 -6.66 5.19 16.86
C VAL A 71 -8.11 4.71 16.83
N VAL A 72 -8.36 3.47 16.42
CA VAL A 72 -9.71 2.88 16.44
C VAL A 72 -10.29 2.85 17.85
N ARG A 73 -9.45 2.70 18.88
CA ARG A 73 -9.85 2.77 20.30
C ARG A 73 -9.99 4.21 20.83
N GLY A 74 -9.86 5.23 19.97
CA GLY A 74 -9.95 6.65 20.35
C GLY A 74 -8.64 7.24 20.87
N GLY A 75 -7.53 6.53 20.73
CA GLY A 75 -6.20 7.01 21.10
C GLY A 75 -5.67 8.07 20.13
N GLN A 76 -4.69 8.85 20.59
CA GLN A 76 -3.98 9.83 19.77
C GLN A 76 -2.56 9.34 19.48
N LEU A 77 -2.13 9.48 18.22
CA LEU A 77 -0.79 9.06 17.81
C LEU A 77 0.16 10.24 17.65
N THR A 78 1.39 10.05 18.12
CA THR A 78 2.56 10.84 17.75
C THR A 78 3.56 9.92 17.06
N PHE A 79 4.28 10.43 16.07
CA PHE A 79 5.26 9.64 15.33
C PHE A 79 6.67 10.12 15.70
N LEU A 80 7.49 9.28 16.32
CA LEU A 80 8.91 9.53 16.65
C LEU A 80 9.22 10.97 17.12
N HIS A 81 8.37 11.52 18.00
CA HIS A 81 8.49 12.88 18.54
C HIS A 81 8.38 14.02 17.52
N LEU A 82 7.80 13.78 16.34
CA LEU A 82 7.48 14.84 15.39
C LEU A 82 6.59 15.91 16.02
N PRO A 83 6.80 17.20 15.69
CA PRO A 83 5.93 18.28 16.13
C PRO A 83 4.47 18.00 15.75
N ALA A 84 3.53 18.50 16.56
CA ALA A 84 2.12 18.35 16.24
C ALA A 84 1.78 19.02 14.89
N GLY A 85 1.04 18.32 14.04
CA GLY A 85 0.67 18.81 12.70
C GLY A 85 1.69 18.48 11.61
N VAL A 86 2.83 17.86 11.94
CA VAL A 86 3.79 17.38 10.95
C VAL A 86 3.49 15.94 10.59
N ASP A 87 3.08 15.70 9.35
CA ASP A 87 2.82 14.37 8.82
C ASP A 87 4.06 13.80 8.15
N PRO A 88 4.46 12.55 8.50
CA PRO A 88 5.47 11.86 7.73
C PRO A 88 4.93 11.45 6.35
N VAL A 89 5.81 11.46 5.37
CA VAL A 89 5.58 10.90 4.04
C VAL A 89 6.16 9.49 3.99
N VAL A 90 5.44 8.58 3.34
CA VAL A 90 5.92 7.22 3.09
C VAL A 90 6.20 7.05 1.60
N ASP A 91 7.44 6.74 1.26
CA ASP A 91 7.81 6.34 -0.10
C ASP A 91 7.98 4.82 -0.14
N VAL A 92 7.44 4.17 -1.17
CA VAL A 92 7.62 2.74 -1.42
C VAL A 92 8.50 2.56 -2.64
N GLY A 93 9.58 1.80 -2.46
CA GLY A 93 10.58 1.53 -3.49
C GLY A 93 10.54 0.09 -3.97
N THR A 94 10.88 -0.10 -5.24
CA THR A 94 11.00 -1.43 -5.88
C THR A 94 12.46 -1.83 -6.04
N PRO A 95 12.77 -3.14 -6.06
CA PRO A 95 14.09 -3.61 -6.50
C PRO A 95 14.31 -3.29 -7.99
N SER A 96 15.55 -3.44 -8.47
CA SER A 96 15.93 -3.15 -9.87
C SER A 96 15.17 -3.96 -10.92
N CYS A 97 14.73 -5.17 -10.58
CA CYS A 97 13.92 -6.03 -11.44
C CYS A 97 12.40 -5.77 -11.31
N GLY A 98 12.00 -4.91 -10.37
CA GLY A 98 10.62 -4.54 -10.13
C GLY A 98 10.18 -3.32 -10.93
N LEU A 99 8.89 -3.06 -10.96
CA LEU A 99 8.30 -1.85 -11.55
C LEU A 99 7.29 -1.23 -10.57
N ALA A 100 7.31 0.10 -10.47
CA ALA A 100 6.26 0.89 -9.84
C ALA A 100 5.58 1.74 -10.90
N LEU A 101 4.25 1.69 -10.93
CA LEU A 101 3.40 2.54 -11.75
C LEU A 101 2.69 3.58 -10.88
N PRO A 102 2.21 4.70 -11.47
CA PRO A 102 1.39 5.68 -10.77
C PRO A 102 0.21 5.04 -10.05
N GLY A 103 -0.16 5.62 -8.90
CA GLY A 103 -1.25 5.13 -8.05
C GLY A 103 -0.87 3.96 -7.13
N GLY A 104 0.40 3.56 -7.10
CA GLY A 104 0.88 2.53 -6.17
C GLY A 104 0.61 1.12 -6.66
N ILE A 105 0.67 0.90 -7.98
CA ILE A 105 0.66 -0.43 -8.59
C ILE A 105 2.11 -0.91 -8.72
N TYR A 106 2.42 -2.07 -8.15
CA TYR A 106 3.76 -2.65 -8.11
C TYR A 106 3.80 -4.00 -8.82
N ARG A 107 4.83 -4.22 -9.64
CA ARG A 107 5.15 -5.52 -10.27
C ARG A 107 6.43 -6.10 -9.67
N MET A 108 6.37 -7.29 -9.10
CA MET A 108 7.52 -8.02 -8.53
C MET A 108 7.72 -9.38 -9.21
N PRO A 109 8.96 -9.84 -9.42
CA PRO A 109 9.20 -11.22 -9.83
C PRO A 109 8.90 -12.18 -8.68
N VAL A 110 8.31 -13.34 -8.98
CA VAL A 110 8.00 -14.40 -8.00
C VAL A 110 9.02 -15.52 -8.06
N ASP A 111 9.32 -16.04 -9.25
CA ASP A 111 10.22 -17.18 -9.48
C ASP A 111 11.01 -17.07 -10.80
N GLY A 112 11.14 -15.85 -11.33
CA GLY A 112 11.86 -15.57 -12.58
C GLY A 112 11.06 -15.86 -13.86
N GLN A 113 9.93 -16.55 -13.76
CA GLN A 113 9.00 -16.77 -14.88
C GLN A 113 7.66 -16.09 -14.65
N ARG A 114 7.30 -15.86 -13.38
CA ARG A 114 6.05 -15.22 -12.99
C ARG A 114 6.27 -13.84 -12.40
N TRP A 115 5.30 -12.98 -12.68
CA TRP A 115 5.21 -11.64 -12.15
C TRP A 115 3.98 -11.52 -11.29
N ARG A 116 4.14 -10.94 -10.09
CA ARG A 116 3.04 -10.55 -9.22
C ARG A 116 2.84 -9.05 -9.29
N TRP A 117 1.63 -8.67 -9.66
CA TRP A 117 1.13 -7.31 -9.61
C TRP A 117 0.32 -7.11 -8.35
N ALA A 118 0.44 -5.95 -7.70
CA ALA A 118 -0.44 -5.59 -6.59
C ALA A 118 -0.59 -4.08 -6.41
N PHE A 119 -1.73 -3.67 -5.90
CA PHE A 119 -1.94 -2.37 -5.26
C PHE A 119 -2.90 -2.55 -4.07
N ALA A 120 -2.96 -1.55 -3.20
CA ALA A 120 -3.74 -1.62 -1.97
C ALA A 120 -4.74 -0.47 -1.85
N THR A 121 -5.81 -0.69 -1.10
CA THR A 121 -6.87 0.29 -0.81
C THR A 121 -7.25 0.23 0.67
N THR A 122 -7.78 1.34 1.19
CA THR A 122 -8.35 1.39 2.54
C THR A 122 -9.84 1.04 2.57
N LEU A 123 -10.43 0.74 1.41
CA LEU A 123 -11.78 0.19 1.34
C LEU A 123 -11.88 -1.15 2.08
N ASP A 124 -13.04 -1.32 2.74
CA ASP A 124 -13.45 -2.61 3.25
C ASP A 124 -13.42 -3.65 2.13
N ALA A 125 -12.95 -4.86 2.45
CA ALA A 125 -12.73 -5.90 1.46
C ALA A 125 -14.01 -6.32 0.73
N LYS A 126 -15.17 -6.26 1.41
CA LYS A 126 -16.46 -6.56 0.78
C LYS A 126 -16.82 -5.49 -0.23
N ILE A 127 -16.65 -4.21 0.13
CA ILE A 127 -16.91 -3.08 -0.78
C ILE A 127 -15.96 -3.12 -1.98
N ALA A 128 -14.65 -3.32 -1.74
CA ALA A 128 -13.66 -3.44 -2.80
C ALA A 128 -13.97 -4.60 -3.75
N PHE A 129 -14.40 -5.75 -3.21
CA PHE A 129 -14.86 -6.88 -4.00
C PHE A 129 -16.10 -6.53 -4.82
N GLU A 130 -17.15 -5.99 -4.21
CA GLU A 130 -18.40 -5.62 -4.91
C GLU A 130 -18.16 -4.63 -6.06
N LEU A 131 -17.29 -3.65 -5.86
CA LEU A 131 -16.93 -2.66 -6.89
C LEU A 131 -16.07 -3.25 -8.02
N GLY A 132 -15.31 -4.31 -7.74
CA GLY A 132 -14.35 -4.90 -8.70
C GLY A 132 -14.80 -6.22 -9.31
N HIS A 133 -15.85 -6.87 -8.78
CA HIS A 133 -16.14 -8.27 -9.11
C HIS A 133 -16.42 -8.47 -10.60
N SER A 134 -17.21 -7.59 -11.23
CA SER A 134 -17.54 -7.72 -12.65
C SER A 134 -16.29 -7.61 -13.53
N THR A 135 -15.40 -6.67 -13.20
CA THR A 135 -14.15 -6.47 -13.92
C THR A 135 -13.16 -7.61 -13.69
N VAL A 136 -13.12 -8.20 -12.49
CA VAL A 136 -12.25 -9.35 -12.15
C VAL A 136 -12.76 -10.64 -12.82
N ASP A 137 -14.07 -10.86 -12.87
CA ASP A 137 -14.65 -12.04 -13.53
C ASP A 137 -14.40 -12.02 -15.05
N GLU A 138 -14.48 -10.85 -15.67
CA GLU A 138 -14.10 -10.66 -17.08
C GLU A 138 -12.58 -10.87 -17.30
N ALA A 139 -11.75 -10.48 -16.32
CA ALA A 139 -10.29 -10.58 -16.38
C ALA A 139 -9.73 -12.00 -16.26
N LEU A 140 -10.43 -12.93 -15.63
CA LEU A 140 -9.97 -14.33 -15.53
C LEU A 140 -9.91 -15.05 -16.89
N VAL A 141 -10.43 -14.41 -17.95
CA VAL A 141 -10.36 -14.88 -19.34
C VAL A 141 -9.12 -14.34 -20.06
N MET A 142 -8.37 -13.41 -19.45
CA MET A 142 -7.19 -12.80 -20.07
C MET A 142 -6.03 -13.79 -20.23
N THR A 143 -5.39 -13.74 -21.40
CA THR A 143 -4.26 -14.61 -21.70
C THR A 143 -3.06 -14.23 -20.82
N GLY A 144 -2.48 -15.22 -20.15
CA GLY A 144 -1.26 -15.04 -19.34
C GLY A 144 -1.50 -14.75 -17.86
N VAL A 145 -2.71 -14.32 -17.46
CA VAL A 145 -3.08 -14.16 -16.03
C VAL A 145 -3.34 -15.55 -15.43
N THR A 146 -2.57 -15.91 -14.41
CA THR A 146 -2.68 -17.23 -13.76
C THR A 146 -3.53 -17.18 -12.49
N THR A 147 -3.62 -16.03 -11.85
CA THR A 147 -4.39 -15.83 -10.62
C THR A 147 -4.71 -14.36 -10.46
N MET A 148 -5.91 -14.04 -9.96
CA MET A 148 -6.26 -12.70 -9.52
C MET A 148 -7.14 -12.79 -8.29
N GLY A 149 -7.00 -11.85 -7.36
CA GLY A 149 -7.84 -11.85 -6.16
C GLY A 149 -7.64 -10.64 -5.28
N LEU A 150 -8.51 -10.57 -4.27
CA LEU A 150 -8.44 -9.59 -3.21
C LEU A 150 -8.01 -10.28 -1.91
N ARG A 151 -6.99 -9.75 -1.25
CA ARG A 151 -6.53 -10.23 0.06
C ARG A 151 -6.75 -9.16 1.12
N PRO A 152 -7.66 -9.37 2.08
CA PRO A 152 -7.79 -8.47 3.23
C PRO A 152 -6.60 -8.62 4.18
N ASP A 153 -6.20 -7.51 4.77
CA ASP A 153 -5.31 -7.40 5.93
C ASP A 153 -6.11 -6.81 7.10
N PRO A 154 -6.66 -7.66 7.98
CA PRO A 154 -7.52 -7.21 9.07
C PRO A 154 -6.78 -6.42 10.15
N GLU A 155 -5.45 -6.54 10.23
CA GLU A 155 -4.67 -5.85 11.27
C GLU A 155 -4.49 -4.38 10.95
N THR A 156 -4.31 -4.06 9.66
CA THR A 156 -4.21 -2.69 9.17
C THR A 156 -5.51 -2.20 8.56
N GLY A 157 -6.54 -3.03 8.39
CA GLY A 157 -7.80 -2.66 7.72
C GLY A 157 -7.59 -2.24 6.25
N VAL A 158 -6.62 -2.84 5.58
CA VAL A 158 -6.26 -2.59 4.17
C VAL A 158 -6.62 -3.81 3.34
N SER A 159 -7.06 -3.60 2.11
CA SER A 159 -7.27 -4.68 1.15
C SER A 159 -6.25 -4.58 0.02
N VAL A 160 -5.65 -5.70 -0.38
CA VAL A 160 -4.68 -5.77 -1.48
C VAL A 160 -5.29 -6.50 -2.65
N LEU A 161 -5.41 -5.82 -3.80
CA LEU A 161 -5.63 -6.51 -5.06
C LEU A 161 -4.30 -7.10 -5.51
N PHE A 162 -4.30 -8.35 -5.96
CA PHE A 162 -3.15 -8.93 -6.62
C PHE A 162 -3.54 -9.70 -7.86
N ALA A 163 -2.60 -9.76 -8.81
CA ALA A 163 -2.65 -10.63 -9.96
C ALA A 163 -1.29 -11.30 -10.16
N GLU A 164 -1.28 -12.55 -10.59
CA GLU A 164 -0.09 -13.24 -11.07
C GLU A 164 -0.21 -13.47 -12.57
N THR A 165 0.89 -13.25 -13.29
CA THR A 165 0.95 -13.42 -14.73
C THR A 165 2.27 -14.04 -15.16
N ASN A 166 2.22 -14.78 -16.27
CA ASN A 166 3.38 -15.27 -17.01
C ASN A 166 3.70 -14.39 -18.22
N ALA A 167 2.93 -13.33 -18.46
CA ALA A 167 3.22 -12.35 -19.51
C ALA A 167 4.61 -11.76 -19.27
N ALA A 168 5.43 -11.72 -20.32
CA ALA A 168 6.72 -11.09 -20.24
C ALA A 168 6.56 -9.56 -20.14
N PRO A 169 7.56 -8.84 -19.61
CA PRO A 169 7.57 -7.38 -19.66
C PRO A 169 7.44 -6.86 -21.09
N ASP A 170 6.76 -5.73 -21.23
CA ASP A 170 6.58 -4.97 -22.47
C ASP A 170 5.82 -5.74 -23.57
N THR A 171 4.97 -6.71 -23.19
CA THR A 171 4.08 -7.42 -24.13
C THR A 171 2.64 -6.86 -24.11
N PRO A 172 1.84 -7.11 -25.17
CA PRO A 172 0.43 -6.70 -25.19
C PRO A 172 -0.39 -7.26 -24.01
N GLU A 173 -0.10 -8.50 -23.58
CA GLU A 173 -0.78 -9.15 -22.46
C GLU A 173 -0.48 -8.43 -21.13
N GLU A 174 0.77 -7.97 -20.95
CA GLU A 174 1.12 -7.13 -19.80
C GLU A 174 0.38 -5.78 -19.85
N ALA A 175 0.34 -5.13 -21.02
CA ALA A 175 -0.33 -3.86 -21.18
C ALA A 175 -1.83 -3.95 -20.87
N GLU A 176 -2.50 -5.02 -21.32
CA GLU A 176 -3.90 -5.28 -21.02
C GLU A 176 -4.14 -5.44 -19.51
N LEU A 177 -3.26 -6.18 -18.81
CA LEU A 177 -3.34 -6.33 -17.36
C LEU A 177 -3.13 -4.99 -16.64
N ILE A 178 -2.19 -4.16 -17.09
CA ILE A 178 -1.96 -2.83 -16.50
C ILE A 178 -3.20 -1.95 -16.62
N GLU A 179 -3.87 -1.95 -17.77
CA GLU A 179 -5.10 -1.17 -17.98
C GLU A 179 -6.25 -1.65 -17.09
N LEU A 180 -6.41 -2.96 -16.94
CA LEU A 180 -7.34 -3.54 -15.98
C LEU A 180 -7.07 -3.05 -14.55
N LEU A 181 -5.82 -3.17 -14.09
CA LEU A 181 -5.42 -2.77 -12.74
C LEU A 181 -5.64 -1.26 -12.51
N ARG A 182 -5.36 -0.43 -13.53
CA ARG A 182 -5.63 1.02 -13.49
C ARG A 182 -7.12 1.31 -13.40
N SER A 183 -7.95 0.59 -14.15
CA SER A 183 -9.41 0.76 -14.14
C SER A 183 -10.01 0.40 -12.78
N LEU A 184 -9.57 -0.71 -12.19
CA LEU A 184 -9.96 -1.12 -10.83
C LEU A 184 -9.53 -0.08 -9.79
N MET A 185 -8.27 0.36 -9.87
CA MET A 185 -7.73 1.38 -8.97
C MET A 185 -8.49 2.70 -9.08
N ALA A 186 -8.81 3.14 -10.31
CA ALA A 186 -9.59 4.35 -10.55
C ALA A 186 -11.00 4.23 -9.94
N THR A 187 -11.67 3.09 -10.13
CA THR A 187 -12.99 2.81 -9.56
C THR A 187 -12.97 2.89 -8.03
N TRP A 188 -12.00 2.25 -7.38
CA TRP A 188 -11.87 2.29 -5.92
C TRP A 188 -11.52 3.67 -5.40
N THR A 189 -10.58 4.36 -6.05
CA THR A 189 -10.18 5.73 -5.68
C THR A 189 -11.37 6.69 -5.78
N ALA A 190 -12.17 6.59 -6.85
CA ALA A 190 -13.37 7.40 -7.02
C ALA A 190 -14.38 7.14 -5.90
N HIS A 191 -14.57 5.87 -5.50
CA HIS A 191 -15.45 5.53 -4.39
C HIS A 191 -14.93 6.09 -3.05
N GLU A 192 -13.63 5.94 -2.74
CA GLU A 192 -13.03 6.50 -1.53
C GLU A 192 -13.20 8.03 -1.45
N LEU A 193 -12.98 8.73 -2.58
CA LEU A 193 -13.17 10.18 -2.66
C LEU A 193 -14.64 10.59 -2.43
N MET A 194 -15.59 9.87 -3.03
CA MET A 194 -17.01 10.16 -2.85
C MET A 194 -17.43 9.93 -1.40
N THR A 195 -17.03 8.82 -0.77
CA THR A 195 -17.38 8.55 0.64
C THR A 195 -16.77 9.58 1.58
N TRP A 196 -15.55 10.04 1.32
CA TRP A 196 -14.90 11.09 2.12
C TRP A 196 -15.66 12.42 2.05
N LEU A 197 -16.05 12.87 0.85
CA LEU A 197 -16.84 14.09 0.66
C LEU A 197 -18.20 14.06 1.39
N HIS A 198 -18.86 12.90 1.45
CA HIS A 198 -20.13 12.76 2.17
C HIS A 198 -19.94 12.75 3.70
N SER A 199 -18.79 12.26 4.18
CA SER A 199 -18.47 12.22 5.61
C SER A 199 -18.14 13.61 6.17
N ASP A 200 -17.45 14.45 5.40
CA ASP A 200 -17.11 15.83 5.81
C ASP A 200 -18.32 16.77 5.80
N ASN A 201 -19.29 16.56 4.89
CA ASN A 201 -20.51 17.37 4.83
C ASN A 201 -21.46 17.13 6.03
N LEU A 202 -21.44 15.93 6.63
CA LEU A 202 -22.24 15.63 7.83
C LEU A 202 -21.61 16.18 9.12
N GLY A 203 -20.34 16.60 9.09
CA GLY A 203 -19.65 17.22 10.22
C GLY A 203 -19.92 18.72 10.38
N HIS A 204 -20.56 19.36 9.40
CA HIS A 204 -20.82 20.81 9.39
C HIS A 204 -22.27 21.21 9.76
N GLU A 205 -23.19 20.27 9.97
CA GLU A 205 -24.59 20.56 10.33
C GLU A 205 -24.91 20.46 11.83
N VAL A 206 -23.92 20.31 12.70
CA VAL A 206 -24.12 20.41 14.16
C VAL A 206 -23.18 21.48 14.73
N SER A 207 -23.65 22.73 14.73
CA SER A 207 -23.13 23.83 15.54
C SER A 207 -24.28 24.72 15.98
#